data_AF-A0A9W6X0A0-F1
#
_entry.id   AF-A0A9W6X0A0-F1
#
_cell.length_a   1.000
_cell.length_b   1.000
_cell.length_c   1.000
_cell.angle_alpha   90.00
_cell.angle_beta   90.00
_cell.angle_gamma   90.00
#
_symmetry.space_group_name_H-M   'P 1'
#
loop_
_entity.id
_entity.type
_entity.pdbx_description
1 polymer ?
#
loop_
_entity_poly.entity_id
_entity_poly.type
_entity_poly.pdbx_seq_one_letter_code
_entity_poly.pdbx_strand_id
1 'polypeptide(L)'
;MTEPTKRKYFSDEEDVLLLKQALADEPYRQEHGKVMERWNSFAATLVSSPDFTRKSLSGKTAQNRVNVLLVAAQKKNNASARLSSGTEAHTEKDVLLDELLAKIEDSKLDKAAKKKIKEETNALNESAGDTIRRLAVERLKRQRDEGQDDAAGSPTRANKFAKLVDLLREQKEKELEARKQQWEQERLDRQVTEKRFIQLLEILAKRS
;
A
#
# COMPACT_ATOMS: atom_id res chain seq x y z
N MET A 1 -25.53 51.78 10.35
CA MET A 1 -25.89 51.04 9.13
C MET A 1 -24.61 50.77 8.36
N THR A 2 -24.04 49.56 8.48
CA THR A 2 -22.84 49.18 7.70
C THR A 2 -23.29 48.77 6.30
N GLU A 3 -22.84 49.50 5.28
CA GLU A 3 -23.15 49.15 3.90
C GLU A 3 -22.72 47.72 3.56
N PRO A 4 -23.50 46.99 2.72
CA PRO A 4 -23.13 45.66 2.27
C PRO A 4 -21.82 45.75 1.48
N THR A 5 -20.75 45.25 2.09
CA THR A 5 -19.41 45.26 1.50
C THR A 5 -19.46 44.45 0.19
N LYS A 6 -19.20 45.10 -0.95
CA LYS A 6 -19.11 44.44 -2.26
C LYS A 6 -18.22 43.20 -2.14
N ARG A 7 -18.67 42.04 -2.66
CA ARG A 7 -17.89 40.80 -2.65
C ARG A 7 -16.50 41.06 -3.25
N LYS A 8 -15.47 40.99 -2.41
CA LYS A 8 -14.07 41.13 -2.86
C LYS A 8 -13.69 39.88 -3.66
N TYR A 9 -13.35 40.05 -4.93
CA TYR A 9 -12.81 38.98 -5.78
C TYR A 9 -11.38 38.65 -5.37
N PHE A 10 -10.94 37.40 -5.62
CA PHE A 10 -9.56 36.99 -5.40
C PHE A 10 -8.68 37.54 -6.51
N SER A 11 -7.56 38.17 -6.16
CA SER A 11 -6.56 38.60 -7.13
C SER A 11 -5.66 37.43 -7.53
N ASP A 12 -4.86 37.60 -8.59
CA ASP A 12 -3.92 36.57 -9.02
C ASP A 12 -2.79 36.36 -8.00
N GLU A 13 -2.36 37.43 -7.33
CA GLU A 13 -1.36 37.35 -6.25
C GLU A 13 -1.92 36.57 -5.04
N GLU A 14 -3.19 36.80 -4.69
CA GLU A 14 -3.87 36.02 -3.64
C GLU A 14 -4.00 34.55 -4.02
N ASP A 15 -4.27 34.25 -5.30
CA ASP A 15 -4.32 32.88 -5.80
C ASP A 15 -2.95 32.21 -5.74
N VAL A 16 -1.86 32.90 -6.10
CA VAL A 16 -0.49 32.37 -5.98
C VAL A 16 -0.17 32.03 -4.53
N LEU A 17 -0.50 32.91 -3.58
CA LEU A 17 -0.30 32.64 -2.14
C LEU A 17 -1.14 31.46 -1.66
N LEU A 18 -2.41 31.37 -2.08
CA LEU A 18 -3.28 30.22 -1.80
C LEU A 18 -2.66 28.91 -2.27
N LEU A 19 -2.12 28.88 -3.49
CA LEU A 19 -1.55 27.67 -4.08
C LEU A 19 -0.23 27.27 -3.40
N LYS A 20 0.66 28.22 -3.13
CA LYS A 20 1.90 27.98 -2.36
C LYS A 20 1.59 27.39 -0.99
N GLN A 21 0.64 27.98 -0.27
CA GLN A 21 0.26 27.46 1.04
C GLN A 21 -0.40 26.07 0.91
N ALA A 22 -1.12 25.78 -0.18
CA ALA A 22 -1.84 24.52 -0.35
C ALA A 22 -0.86 23.37 -0.61
N LEU A 23 0.24 23.66 -1.31
CA LEU A 23 1.37 22.76 -1.48
C LEU A 23 2.12 22.52 -0.16
N ALA A 24 2.25 23.55 0.68
CA ALA A 24 2.94 23.43 1.97
C ALA A 24 2.14 22.63 3.03
N ASP A 25 0.84 22.95 3.18
CA ASP A 25 0.00 22.35 4.23
C ASP A 25 -0.67 21.03 3.82
N GLU A 26 -0.76 20.78 2.51
CA GLU A 26 -1.46 19.65 1.88
C GLU A 26 -2.83 19.32 2.54
N PRO A 27 -3.76 20.29 2.67
CA PRO A 27 -4.98 20.13 3.45
C PRO A 27 -5.93 19.03 2.91
N TYR A 28 -5.74 18.61 1.65
CA TYR A 28 -6.49 17.53 0.97
C TYR A 28 -6.01 16.12 1.34
N ARG A 29 -4.80 15.96 1.90
CA ARG A 29 -4.21 14.64 2.19
C ARG A 29 -4.84 13.96 3.42
N GLN A 30 -5.59 14.70 4.22
CA GLN A 30 -6.07 14.30 5.53
C GLN A 30 -7.16 13.23 5.47
N GLU A 31 -7.30 12.48 6.56
CA GLU A 31 -8.32 11.46 6.75
C GLU A 31 -9.72 12.07 6.89
N HIS A 32 -10.74 11.25 6.60
CA HIS A 32 -12.14 11.66 6.70
C HIS A 32 -12.44 12.21 8.11
N GLY A 33 -13.09 13.38 8.17
CA GLY A 33 -13.42 14.07 9.43
C GLY A 33 -12.41 15.13 9.90
N LYS A 34 -11.14 15.11 9.45
CA LYS A 34 -10.12 16.10 9.84
C LYS A 34 -9.80 17.13 8.75
N VAL A 35 -10.35 16.95 7.55
CA VAL A 35 -10.09 17.80 6.38
C VAL A 35 -10.46 19.26 6.66
N MET A 36 -11.64 19.53 7.24
CA MET A 36 -12.11 20.91 7.45
C MET A 36 -11.30 21.67 8.50
N GLU A 37 -10.84 20.99 9.54
CA GLU A 37 -9.93 21.58 10.54
C GLU A 37 -8.66 22.09 9.87
N ARG A 38 -8.09 21.30 8.95
CA ARG A 38 -6.87 21.65 8.22
C ARG A 38 -7.08 22.79 7.24
N TRP A 39 -8.23 22.85 6.57
CA TRP A 39 -8.60 24.02 5.77
C TRP A 39 -8.79 25.28 6.63
N ASN A 40 -9.29 25.15 7.86
CA ASN A 40 -9.39 26.30 8.77
C ASN A 40 -8.02 26.78 9.24
N SER A 41 -7.10 25.87 9.59
CA SER A 41 -5.71 26.21 9.90
C SER A 41 -5.00 26.88 8.73
N PHE A 42 -5.13 26.31 7.52
CA PHE A 42 -4.65 26.89 6.27
C PHE A 42 -5.12 28.34 6.08
N ALA A 43 -6.41 28.59 6.28
CA ALA A 43 -6.99 29.92 6.14
C ALA A 43 -6.47 30.89 7.21
N ALA A 44 -6.28 30.42 8.45
CA ALA A 44 -5.70 31.22 9.52
C ALA A 44 -4.22 31.59 9.24
N THR A 45 -3.44 30.66 8.69
CA THR A 45 -2.06 30.92 8.27
C THR A 45 -1.99 32.00 7.20
N LEU A 46 -2.84 31.92 6.17
CA LEU A 46 -2.90 32.93 5.12
C LEU A 46 -3.30 34.31 5.64
N VAL A 47 -4.33 34.39 6.50
CA VAL A 47 -4.78 35.67 7.08
C VAL A 47 -3.70 36.29 7.99
N SER A 48 -2.82 35.47 8.57
CA SER A 48 -1.71 35.95 9.40
C SER A 48 -0.52 36.44 8.56
N SER A 49 -0.47 36.13 7.26
CA SER A 49 0.59 36.60 6.37
C SER A 49 0.38 38.08 6.01
N PRO A 50 1.42 38.93 6.11
CA PRO A 50 1.32 40.35 5.75
C PRO A 50 1.05 40.56 4.25
N ASP A 51 1.44 39.60 3.41
CA ASP A 51 1.29 39.67 1.96
C ASP A 51 -0.13 39.32 1.50
N PHE A 52 -0.95 38.75 2.39
CA PHE A 52 -2.31 38.36 2.08
C PHE A 52 -3.30 39.48 2.42
N THR A 53 -3.87 40.10 1.39
CA THR A 53 -4.65 41.35 1.58
C THR A 53 -6.02 41.16 2.26
N ARG A 54 -6.46 39.92 2.52
CA ARG A 54 -7.75 39.62 3.14
C ARG A 54 -7.61 39.44 4.65
N LYS A 55 -8.32 40.29 5.40
CA LYS A 55 -8.38 40.25 6.87
C LYS A 55 -9.19 39.08 7.44
N SER A 56 -9.98 38.40 6.63
CA SER A 56 -10.71 37.21 7.04
C SER A 56 -10.86 36.24 5.87
N LEU A 57 -10.68 34.96 6.17
CA LEU A 57 -10.84 33.85 5.24
C LEU A 57 -11.33 32.65 6.04
N SER A 58 -12.42 32.03 5.60
CA SER A 58 -12.84 30.75 6.17
C SER A 58 -12.18 29.61 5.41
N GLY A 59 -11.94 28.49 6.09
CA GLY A 59 -11.42 27.29 5.43
C GLY A 59 -12.31 26.83 4.28
N LYS A 60 -13.63 27.01 4.38
CA LYS A 60 -14.56 26.62 3.33
C LYS A 60 -14.41 27.48 2.08
N THR A 61 -14.23 28.79 2.26
CA THR A 61 -13.99 29.72 1.15
C THR A 61 -12.64 29.46 0.49
N ALA A 62 -11.59 29.23 1.30
CA ALA A 62 -10.27 28.80 0.83
C ALA A 62 -10.34 27.53 -0.01
N GLN A 63 -10.95 26.47 0.54
CA GLN A 63 -11.15 25.19 -0.16
C GLN A 63 -11.87 25.39 -1.49
N ASN A 64 -12.97 26.14 -1.48
CA ASN A 64 -13.74 26.38 -2.69
C ASN A 64 -12.92 27.13 -3.74
N ARG A 65 -12.12 28.14 -3.34
CA ARG A 65 -11.27 28.89 -4.27
C ARG A 65 -10.21 27.99 -4.90
N VAL A 66 -9.49 27.20 -4.10
CA VAL A 66 -8.49 26.25 -4.60
C VAL A 66 -9.12 25.25 -5.57
N ASN A 67 -10.28 24.68 -5.24
CA ASN A 67 -10.97 23.74 -6.12
C ASN A 67 -11.37 24.38 -7.46
N VAL A 68 -11.87 25.62 -7.45
CA VAL A 68 -12.21 26.34 -8.68
C VAL A 68 -10.97 26.54 -9.57
N LEU A 69 -9.81 26.86 -8.98
CA LEU A 69 -8.56 27.02 -9.72
C LEU A 69 -8.09 25.70 -10.32
N LEU A 70 -8.16 24.60 -9.56
CA LEU A 70 -7.78 23.26 -10.03
C LEU A 70 -8.64 22.79 -11.20
N VAL A 71 -9.97 23.00 -11.13
CA VAL A 71 -10.89 22.65 -12.23
C VAL A 71 -10.58 23.47 -13.48
N ALA A 72 -10.29 24.76 -13.33
CA ALA A 72 -9.90 25.62 -14.45
C ALA A 72 -8.58 25.15 -15.09
N ALA A 73 -7.58 24.81 -14.28
CA ALA A 73 -6.29 24.29 -14.74
C ALA A 73 -6.44 22.97 -15.51
N GLN A 74 -7.20 22.01 -14.96
CA GLN A 74 -7.48 20.75 -15.65
C GLN A 74 -8.16 20.97 -17.01
N LYS A 75 -9.10 21.91 -17.09
CA LYS A 75 -9.77 22.25 -18.36
C LYS A 75 -8.78 22.85 -19.37
N LYS A 76 -7.87 23.71 -18.92
CA LYS A 76 -6.81 24.29 -19.74
C LYS A 76 -5.86 23.20 -20.24
N ASN A 77 -5.31 22.38 -19.35
CA ASN A 77 -4.37 21.30 -19.71
C ASN A 77 -4.99 20.31 -20.71
N ASN A 78 -6.26 19.94 -20.52
CA ASN A 78 -6.98 19.08 -21.46
C ASN A 78 -7.22 19.74 -22.83
N ALA A 79 -7.44 21.05 -22.87
CA ALA A 79 -7.59 21.79 -24.13
C ALA A 79 -6.25 21.91 -24.87
N SER A 80 -5.17 22.24 -24.16
CA SER A 80 -3.82 22.34 -24.71
C SER A 80 -3.31 20.98 -25.20
N ALA A 81 -3.58 19.90 -24.49
CA ALA A 81 -3.27 18.53 -24.93
C ALA A 81 -3.97 18.14 -26.25
N ARG A 82 -5.15 18.72 -26.53
CA ARG A 82 -5.89 18.47 -27.78
C ARG A 82 -5.37 19.30 -28.96
N LEU A 83 -4.69 20.41 -28.71
CA LEU A 83 -4.33 21.38 -29.75
C LEU A 83 -2.87 21.27 -30.24
N SER A 84 -2.03 20.43 -29.62
CA SER A 84 -0.66 20.04 -30.04
C SER A 84 0.24 21.13 -30.65
N SER A 85 0.02 22.40 -30.32
CA SER A 85 0.78 23.53 -30.86
C SER A 85 0.47 24.76 -30.02
N GLY A 86 1.40 25.12 -29.14
CA GLY A 86 1.31 26.36 -28.37
C GLY A 86 2.27 26.37 -27.21
N THR A 87 3.43 27.00 -27.40
CA THR A 87 4.31 27.43 -26.31
C THR A 87 3.59 28.56 -25.56
N GLU A 88 2.63 28.21 -24.70
CA GLU A 88 2.00 29.18 -23.81
C GLU A 88 3.01 29.60 -22.73
N ALA A 89 3.13 30.89 -22.48
CA ALA A 89 3.91 31.40 -21.35
C ALA A 89 3.31 30.83 -20.05
N HIS A 90 4.04 29.92 -19.41
CA HIS A 90 3.64 29.34 -18.12
C HIS A 90 3.89 30.37 -17.03
N THR A 91 2.82 30.86 -16.43
CA THR A 91 2.91 31.75 -15.27
C THR A 91 3.28 30.95 -14.03
N GLU A 92 3.80 31.62 -12.99
CA GLU A 92 4.05 30.96 -11.68
C GLU A 92 2.79 30.23 -11.18
N LYS A 93 1.62 30.84 -11.37
CA LYS A 93 0.32 30.26 -11.02
C LYS A 93 0.06 28.95 -11.77
N ASP A 94 0.37 28.88 -13.06
CA ASP A 94 0.21 27.65 -13.87
C ASP A 94 1.13 26.53 -13.32
N VAL A 95 2.40 26.85 -13.04
CA VAL A 95 3.37 25.88 -12.48
C VAL A 95 2.89 25.32 -11.14
N LEU A 96 2.42 26.20 -10.24
CA LEU A 96 1.90 25.78 -8.94
C LEU A 96 0.64 24.93 -9.06
N LEU A 97 -0.22 25.20 -10.06
CA LEU A 97 -1.42 24.41 -10.32
C LEU A 97 -1.07 23.01 -10.83
N ASP A 98 -0.11 22.90 -11.75
CA ASP A 98 0.36 21.62 -12.27
C ASP A 98 0.99 20.76 -11.16
N GLU A 99 1.83 21.35 -10.31
CA GLU A 99 2.42 20.66 -9.16
C GLU A 99 1.35 20.19 -8.17
N LEU A 100 0.39 21.06 -7.85
CA LEU A 100 -0.69 20.73 -6.91
C LEU A 100 -1.60 19.63 -7.47
N LEU A 101 -1.88 19.64 -8.77
CA LEU A 101 -2.62 18.58 -9.45
C LEU A 101 -1.88 17.23 -9.37
N ALA A 102 -0.57 17.21 -9.62
CA ALA A 102 0.25 16.02 -9.51
C ALA A 102 0.21 15.44 -8.09
N LYS A 103 0.47 16.27 -7.06
CA LYS A 103 0.42 15.85 -5.65
C LYS A 103 -0.96 15.35 -5.21
N ILE A 104 -2.04 15.96 -5.72
CA ILE A 104 -3.40 15.49 -5.43
C ILE A 104 -3.62 14.09 -6.03
N GLU A 105 -3.13 13.84 -7.24
CA GLU A 105 -3.24 12.53 -7.86
C GLU A 105 -2.43 11.47 -7.11
N ASP A 106 -1.19 11.77 -6.74
CA ASP A 106 -0.36 10.91 -5.89
C ASP A 106 -1.05 10.58 -4.56
N SER A 107 -1.67 11.59 -3.94
CA SER A 107 -2.46 11.40 -2.70
C SER A 107 -3.65 10.45 -2.89
N LYS A 108 -4.32 10.46 -4.05
CA LYS A 108 -5.39 9.50 -4.35
C LYS A 108 -4.83 8.09 -4.54
N LEU A 109 -3.71 7.95 -5.24
CA LEU A 109 -3.04 6.66 -5.45
C LEU A 109 -2.59 6.07 -4.11
N ASP A 110 -1.97 6.86 -3.23
CA ASP A 110 -1.60 6.50 -1.87
C ASP A 110 -2.82 5.99 -1.07
N LYS A 111 -3.93 6.73 -1.10
CA LYS A 111 -5.17 6.36 -0.39
C LYS A 111 -5.75 5.06 -0.94
N ALA A 112 -5.73 4.87 -2.26
CA ALA A 112 -6.21 3.64 -2.90
C ALA A 112 -5.32 2.44 -2.55
N ALA A 113 -3.99 2.60 -2.55
CA ALA A 113 -3.04 1.55 -2.16
C ALA A 113 -3.23 1.14 -0.69
N LYS A 114 -3.34 2.12 0.23
CA LYS A 114 -3.63 1.86 1.65
C LYS A 114 -4.94 1.11 1.86
N LYS A 115 -5.98 1.47 1.08
CA LYS A 115 -7.28 0.79 1.12
C LYS A 115 -7.14 -0.68 0.69
N LYS A 116 -6.44 -0.96 -0.42
CA LYS A 116 -6.21 -2.34 -0.90
C LYS A 116 -5.45 -3.19 0.11
N ILE A 117 -4.38 -2.65 0.70
CA ILE A 117 -3.61 -3.34 1.75
C ILE A 117 -4.52 -3.67 2.92
N LYS A 118 -5.34 -2.72 3.37
CA LYS A 118 -6.29 -2.95 4.47
C LYS A 118 -7.30 -4.05 4.13
N GLU A 119 -7.86 -4.03 2.92
CA GLU A 119 -8.80 -5.06 2.45
C GLU A 119 -8.14 -6.45 2.42
N GLU A 120 -6.90 -6.56 1.93
CA GLU A 120 -6.15 -7.81 1.91
C GLU A 120 -5.85 -8.32 3.33
N THR A 121 -5.41 -7.44 4.23
CA THR A 121 -5.18 -7.82 5.64
C THR A 121 -6.47 -8.27 6.33
N ASN A 122 -7.61 -7.64 6.03
CA ASN A 122 -8.90 -8.07 6.55
C ASN A 122 -9.31 -9.43 6.00
N ALA A 123 -9.14 -9.67 4.69
CA ALA A 123 -9.44 -10.95 4.07
C ALA A 123 -8.58 -12.09 4.64
N LEU A 124 -7.29 -11.83 4.90
CA LEU A 124 -6.40 -12.77 5.57
C LEU A 124 -6.87 -13.07 7.00
N ASN A 125 -7.26 -12.05 7.77
CA ASN A 125 -7.78 -12.22 9.12
C ASN A 125 -9.11 -13.00 9.14
N GLU A 126 -9.99 -12.75 8.18
CA GLU A 126 -11.26 -13.49 8.02
C GLU A 126 -11.01 -14.96 7.65
N SER A 127 -10.10 -15.22 6.71
CA SER A 127 -9.69 -16.58 6.33
C SER A 127 -9.06 -17.33 7.50
N ALA A 128 -8.18 -16.69 8.26
CA ALA A 128 -7.60 -17.25 9.48
C ALA A 128 -8.69 -17.54 10.53
N GLY A 129 -9.64 -16.63 10.74
CA GLY A 129 -10.78 -16.84 11.62
C GLY A 129 -11.66 -18.01 11.19
N ASP A 130 -11.86 -18.18 9.88
CA ASP A 130 -12.66 -19.28 9.34
C ASP A 130 -11.97 -20.65 9.46
N THR A 131 -10.66 -20.71 9.27
CA THR A 131 -9.90 -21.96 9.51
C THR A 131 -9.97 -22.39 10.97
N ILE A 132 -9.84 -21.44 11.91
CA ILE A 132 -10.00 -21.71 13.36
C ILE A 132 -11.42 -22.22 13.64
N ARG A 133 -12.45 -21.58 13.09
CA ARG A 133 -13.85 -22.00 13.24
C ARG A 133 -14.07 -23.43 12.71
N ARG A 134 -13.53 -23.74 11.53
CA ARG A 134 -13.61 -25.08 10.93
C ARG A 134 -12.95 -26.14 11.81
N LEU A 135 -11.73 -25.89 12.31
CA LEU A 135 -11.02 -26.79 13.20
C LEU A 135 -11.78 -27.02 14.52
N ALA A 136 -12.39 -25.97 15.09
CA ALA A 136 -13.19 -26.10 16.29
C ALA A 136 -14.45 -26.97 16.07
N VAL A 137 -15.15 -26.78 14.94
CA VAL A 137 -16.31 -27.62 14.57
C VAL A 137 -15.91 -29.08 14.35
N GLU A 138 -14.79 -29.32 13.66
CA GLU A 138 -14.29 -30.68 13.42
C GLU A 138 -13.91 -31.39 14.73
N ARG A 139 -13.29 -30.66 15.68
CA ARG A 139 -12.99 -31.18 17.01
C ARG A 139 -14.25 -31.57 17.78
N LEU A 140 -15.29 -30.73 17.74
CA LEU A 140 -16.58 -31.02 18.38
C LEU A 140 -17.29 -32.21 17.75
N LYS A 141 -17.20 -32.37 16.42
CA LYS A 141 -17.73 -33.56 15.73
C LYS A 141 -17.01 -34.83 16.15
N ARG A 142 -15.67 -34.83 16.21
CA ARG A 142 -14.88 -35.96 16.72
C ARG A 142 -15.28 -36.35 18.14
N GLN A 143 -15.46 -35.39 19.04
CA GLN A 143 -15.90 -35.67 20.41
C GLN A 143 -17.33 -36.26 20.47
N ARG A 144 -18.20 -35.93 19.51
CA ARG A 144 -19.56 -36.49 19.43
C ARG A 144 -19.51 -37.94 18.94
N ASP A 145 -18.73 -38.22 17.90
CA ASP A 145 -18.57 -39.58 17.38
C ASP A 145 -17.87 -40.50 18.40
N GLU A 146 -16.84 -39.99 19.11
CA GLU A 146 -16.18 -40.72 20.21
C GLU A 146 -17.09 -40.97 21.42
N GLY A 147 -18.18 -40.22 21.59
CA GLY A 147 -19.17 -40.42 22.66
C GLY A 147 -20.34 -41.32 22.29
N GLN A 148 -20.40 -41.82 21.04
CA GLN A 148 -21.48 -42.67 20.54
C GLN A 148 -21.03 -44.12 20.27
N ASP A 149 -19.72 -44.39 20.29
CA ASP A 149 -19.10 -45.72 20.09
C ASP A 149 -18.53 -46.36 21.39
N ASP A 150 -19.14 -46.09 22.54
CA ASP A 150 -18.83 -46.83 23.78
C ASP A 150 -19.51 -48.21 23.83
N ALA A 151 -19.29 -49.01 22.79
CA ALA A 151 -19.58 -50.44 22.81
C ALA A 151 -18.66 -51.31 21.93
N ALA A 152 -17.47 -50.86 21.50
CA ALA A 152 -16.42 -51.79 21.04
C ALA A 152 -15.03 -51.11 20.87
N GLY A 153 -14.18 -51.19 21.89
CA GLY A 153 -12.72 -51.13 21.70
C GLY A 153 -12.05 -49.76 21.73
N SER A 154 -12.19 -49.00 22.82
CA SER A 154 -11.37 -47.80 23.08
C SER A 154 -9.88 -48.18 23.28
N PRO A 155 -8.92 -47.71 22.45
CA PRO A 155 -7.51 -48.04 22.61
C PRO A 155 -6.93 -47.34 23.85
N THR A 156 -6.39 -48.13 24.77
CA THR A 156 -5.71 -47.66 25.99
C THR A 156 -4.64 -46.61 25.68
N ARG A 157 -4.46 -45.64 26.57
CA ARG A 157 -3.50 -44.51 26.43
C ARG A 157 -2.09 -44.93 25.97
N ALA A 158 -1.64 -46.12 26.38
CA ALA A 158 -0.36 -46.71 25.99
C ALA A 158 -0.23 -46.97 24.47
N ASN A 159 -1.30 -47.44 23.80
CA ASN A 159 -1.28 -47.72 22.36
C ASN A 159 -1.21 -46.43 21.52
N LYS A 160 -1.75 -45.31 22.03
CA LYS A 160 -1.65 -44.01 21.38
C LYS A 160 -0.21 -43.47 21.44
N PHE A 161 0.46 -43.67 22.57
CA PHE A 161 1.86 -43.28 22.74
C PHE A 161 2.80 -44.10 21.85
N ALA A 162 2.59 -45.42 21.75
CA ALA A 162 3.36 -46.29 20.86
C ALA A 162 3.28 -45.83 19.39
N LYS A 163 2.07 -45.56 18.88
CA LYS A 163 1.87 -45.04 17.52
C LYS A 163 2.57 -43.70 17.28
N LEU A 164 2.60 -42.82 18.28
CA LEU A 164 3.30 -41.53 18.18
C LEU A 164 4.81 -41.72 18.11
N VAL A 165 5.37 -42.67 18.88
CA VAL A 165 6.80 -43.00 18.85
C VAL A 165 7.20 -43.59 17.48
N ASP A 166 6.36 -44.46 16.91
CA ASP A 166 6.61 -45.03 15.58
C ASP A 166 6.59 -43.95 14.48
N LEU A 167 5.62 -43.03 14.53
CA LEU A 167 5.55 -41.90 13.59
C LEU A 167 6.80 -41.01 13.66
N LEU A 168 7.30 -40.73 14.88
CA LEU A 168 8.51 -39.94 15.07
C LEU A 168 9.76 -40.64 14.52
N ARG A 169 9.83 -41.96 14.65
CA ARG A 169 10.90 -42.77 14.07
C ARG A 169 10.87 -42.70 12.53
N GLU A 170 9.71 -42.89 11.93
CA GLU A 170 9.53 -42.79 10.47
C GLU A 170 9.90 -41.39 9.94
N GLN A 171 9.52 -40.34 10.66
CA GLN A 171 9.92 -38.97 10.28
C GLN A 171 11.43 -38.78 10.34
N LYS A 172 12.08 -39.29 11.39
CA LYS A 172 13.54 -39.20 11.53
C LYS A 172 14.28 -40.00 10.46
N GLU A 173 13.77 -41.16 10.08
CA GLU A 173 14.33 -41.97 8.99
C GLU A 173 14.23 -41.23 7.65
N LYS A 174 13.05 -40.66 7.33
CA LYS A 174 12.87 -39.85 6.11
C LYS A 174 13.78 -38.63 6.07
N GLU A 175 13.97 -37.95 7.21
CA GLU A 175 14.89 -36.81 7.32
C GLU A 175 16.34 -37.23 7.03
N LEU A 176 16.79 -38.37 7.57
CA LEU A 176 18.12 -38.91 7.32
C LEU A 176 18.32 -39.34 5.86
N GLU A 177 17.31 -39.97 5.26
CA GLU A 177 17.35 -40.37 3.86
C GLU A 177 17.46 -39.17 2.93
N ALA A 178 16.65 -38.13 3.14
CA ALA A 178 16.73 -36.90 2.38
C ALA A 178 18.13 -36.26 2.49
N ARG A 179 18.71 -36.26 3.68
CA ARG A 179 20.07 -35.74 3.91
C ARG A 179 21.15 -36.55 3.19
N LYS A 180 21.02 -37.88 3.16
CA LYS A 180 21.92 -38.76 2.39
C LYS A 180 21.82 -38.49 0.88
N GLN A 181 20.59 -38.36 0.37
CA GLN A 181 20.35 -38.04 -1.04
C GLN A 181 20.95 -36.68 -1.43
N GLN A 182 20.82 -35.67 -0.56
CA GLN A 182 21.46 -34.36 -0.77
C GLN A 182 22.98 -34.47 -0.89
N TRP A 183 23.63 -35.22 0.01
CA TRP A 183 25.09 -35.45 -0.07
C TRP A 183 25.52 -36.20 -1.33
N GLU A 184 24.76 -37.20 -1.76
CA GLU A 184 25.05 -37.91 -3.01
C GLU A 184 24.92 -36.99 -4.22
N GLN A 185 23.88 -36.16 -4.28
CA GLN A 185 23.71 -35.16 -5.33
C GLN A 185 24.86 -34.15 -5.35
N GLU A 186 25.24 -33.61 -4.19
CA GLU A 186 26.36 -32.66 -4.07
C GLU A 186 27.68 -33.30 -4.53
N ARG A 187 27.91 -34.58 -4.20
CA ARG A 187 29.10 -35.31 -4.67
C ARG A 187 29.11 -35.49 -6.18
N LEU A 188 27.96 -35.81 -6.78
CA LEU A 188 27.83 -35.92 -8.23
C LEU A 188 28.05 -34.57 -8.92
N ASP A 189 27.48 -33.50 -8.38
CA ASP A 189 27.63 -32.15 -8.94
C ASP A 189 29.08 -31.66 -8.88
N ARG A 190 29.80 -31.96 -7.79
CA ARG A 190 31.25 -31.72 -7.69
C ARG A 190 32.03 -32.46 -8.78
N GLN A 191 31.75 -33.75 -8.98
CA GLN A 191 32.42 -34.53 -10.02
C GLN A 191 32.09 -34.01 -11.43
N VAL A 192 30.85 -33.59 -11.67
CA VAL A 192 30.44 -33.00 -12.96
C VAL A 192 31.18 -31.68 -13.20
N THR A 193 31.25 -30.83 -12.17
CA THR A 193 31.96 -29.54 -12.23
C THR A 193 33.45 -29.73 -12.48
N GLU A 194 34.08 -30.66 -11.78
CA GLU A 194 35.49 -31.00 -11.96
C GLU A 194 35.77 -31.54 -13.37
N LYS A 195 34.93 -32.45 -13.88
CA LYS A 195 35.03 -32.95 -15.26
C LYS A 195 34.90 -31.83 -16.29
N ARG A 196 33.93 -30.91 -16.11
CA ARG A 196 33.76 -29.75 -16.98
C ARG A 196 34.98 -28.83 -16.95
N PHE A 197 35.53 -28.58 -15.76
CA PHE A 197 36.71 -27.77 -15.59
C PHE A 197 37.94 -28.37 -16.31
N ILE A 198 38.17 -29.68 -16.14
CA ILE A 198 39.25 -30.40 -16.83
C ILE A 198 39.06 -30.36 -18.36
N GLN A 199 37.85 -30.57 -18.86
CA GLN A 199 37.55 -30.46 -20.30
C GLN A 199 37.87 -29.07 -20.86
N LEU A 200 37.54 -28.00 -20.13
CA LEU A 200 37.87 -26.63 -20.55
C LEU A 200 39.38 -26.39 -20.60
N LEU A 201 40.13 -26.90 -19.61
CA LEU A 201 41.60 -26.83 -19.61
C LEU A 201 42.19 -27.58 -20.81
N GLU A 202 41.68 -28.77 -21.14
CA GLU A 202 42.12 -29.51 -22.33
C GLU A 202 41.84 -28.77 -23.65
N ILE A 203 40.68 -28.11 -23.77
CA ILE A 203 40.33 -27.33 -24.97
C ILE A 203 41.28 -26.13 -25.10
N LEU A 204 41.60 -25.45 -24.00
CA LEU A 204 42.55 -24.33 -24.00
C LEU A 204 43.97 -24.79 -24.37
N ALA A 205 44.42 -25.93 -23.85
CA ALA A 205 45.73 -26.50 -24.15
C ALA A 205 45.87 -26.99 -25.60
N LYS A 206 44.78 -27.42 -26.25
CA LYS A 206 44.77 -27.83 -27.67
C LYS A 206 44.69 -26.65 -28.64
N ARG A 207 44.47 -25.43 -28.14
CA ARG A 207 44.32 -24.20 -28.93
C ARG A 207 45.58 -23.31 -28.96
N SER A 208 46.60 -23.66 -28.15
CA SER A 208 47.97 -23.16 -28.22
C SER A 208 48.84 -24.05 -29.11
#